data_AF-A0A2G1WBT3-F1
#
_entry.id   AF-A0A2G1WBT3-F1
#
_cell.length_a   1.000
_cell.length_b   1.000
_cell.length_c   1.000
_cell.angle_alpha   90.00
_cell.angle_beta   90.00
_cell.angle_gamma   90.00
#
_symmetry.space_group_name_H-M   'P 1'
#
loop_
_entity.id
_entity.type
_entity.pdbx_description
1 polymer ?
#
loop_
_entity_poly.entity_id
_entity_poly.type
_entity_poly.pdbx_seq_one_letter_code
_entity_poly.pdbx_strand_id
1 'polypeptide(L)'
;MKSPTNLARPEGRIPMLRCCLCCYLIVLSAMLARGAEPFHVFAPSPPTNEIIQWMVTSQDSNVSFQRQSSLELPFTPSILAWQQDHQRLIVSSGAKGVPTSATIQATASGEMQLIATSSLDHPTGYTSIDRSGKFFLAANYRNGIIAAYRIQDSGQVGELTSSVVTPNTEAHCILTTPDNQFAYVPCVKNNNALFQFRFDATTGGLVPLQPFNADPPAMFGPRHAAFHPSLPIVYFSNEQQLGVSVYQIQEDGQLTDIQHAITLPRRTPFVHGKRGLHASDLVLTRDGKRLFVAVRDFVSDQDSVFTFDVNVEGKLSLVARCHVGDIPWKLDLSPDQKLLFVSETGDRRLSAYRIARNGELTEAAQLDWNLAARDLVVAP
;
A
#
# COMPACT_ATOMS: atom_id res chain seq x y z
N MET A 1 75.39 -35.67 -7.06
CA MET A 1 74.02 -36.04 -7.49
C MET A 1 73.31 -36.72 -6.33
N LYS A 2 72.15 -36.18 -5.91
CA LYS A 2 71.14 -36.66 -4.92
C LYS A 2 71.65 -36.89 -3.47
N SER A 3 71.36 -36.02 -2.49
CA SER A 3 70.11 -35.64 -1.78
C SER A 3 69.64 -36.67 -0.72
N PRO A 4 69.16 -36.21 0.47
CA PRO A 4 69.47 -36.77 1.80
C PRO A 4 68.19 -37.34 2.49
N THR A 5 68.10 -37.78 3.76
CA THR A 5 68.44 -37.12 5.04
C THR A 5 68.23 -38.10 6.20
N ASN A 6 68.93 -37.85 7.31
CA ASN A 6 69.15 -38.74 8.45
C ASN A 6 68.32 -38.32 9.69
N LEU A 7 68.00 -39.34 10.51
CA LEU A 7 67.35 -39.34 11.83
C LEU A 7 68.30 -38.72 12.90
N ALA A 8 67.91 -37.86 13.86
CA ALA A 8 67.02 -37.99 15.04
C ALA A 8 67.80 -37.94 16.39
N ARG A 9 67.11 -37.39 17.42
CA ARG A 9 67.27 -37.51 18.90
C ARG A 9 68.24 -36.54 19.65
N PRO A 10 68.10 -36.38 20.99
CA PRO A 10 66.89 -36.25 21.84
C PRO A 10 67.03 -35.21 23.00
N GLU A 11 65.97 -35.08 23.84
CA GLU A 11 65.90 -34.77 25.31
C GLU A 11 66.80 -33.66 25.93
N GLY A 12 66.41 -32.71 26.79
CA GLY A 12 65.24 -32.47 27.65
C GLY A 12 65.73 -31.89 29.01
N ARG A 13 65.21 -30.74 29.48
CA ARG A 13 64.93 -30.34 30.90
C ARG A 13 64.67 -28.82 31.09
N ILE A 14 63.86 -28.53 32.11
CA ILE A 14 63.07 -27.33 32.49
C ILE A 14 63.86 -26.47 33.53
N PRO A 15 63.62 -25.14 33.71
CA PRO A 15 62.73 -24.64 34.80
C PRO A 15 61.91 -23.35 34.54
N MET A 16 60.78 -23.29 35.28
CA MET A 16 59.93 -22.18 35.79
C MET A 16 60.33 -20.69 35.58
N LEU A 17 59.38 -19.77 35.31
CA LEU A 17 58.58 -18.99 36.30
C LEU A 17 57.81 -17.79 35.67
N ARG A 18 56.55 -17.60 36.11
CA ARG A 18 55.74 -16.34 36.26
C ARG A 18 54.96 -15.66 35.10
N CYS A 19 53.64 -15.62 35.34
CA CYS A 19 52.66 -14.50 35.23
C CYS A 19 52.17 -13.97 33.87
N CYS A 20 50.87 -14.21 33.61
CA CYS A 20 49.77 -13.27 33.26
C CYS A 20 48.79 -14.02 32.33
N LEU A 21 47.67 -14.54 32.84
CA LEU A 21 46.36 -13.88 32.95
C LEU A 21 45.81 -13.36 31.60
N CYS A 22 44.56 -13.72 31.31
CA CYS A 22 43.71 -13.32 30.18
C CYS A 22 43.89 -14.07 28.86
N CYS A 23 43.26 -15.25 28.73
CA CYS A 23 42.73 -15.78 27.47
C CYS A 23 41.56 -16.74 27.75
N TYR A 24 40.54 -16.29 28.51
CA TYR A 24 39.19 -16.80 28.28
C TYR A 24 38.62 -15.95 27.16
N LEU A 25 38.79 -16.43 25.93
CA LEU A 25 38.12 -15.89 24.75
C LEU A 25 36.62 -15.97 25.01
N ILE A 26 36.07 -14.81 25.34
CA ILE A 26 34.65 -14.49 25.29
C ILE A 26 34.19 -14.78 23.85
N VAL A 27 33.69 -15.97 23.58
CA VAL A 27 32.76 -16.21 22.47
C VAL A 27 31.39 -15.77 22.96
N LEU A 28 31.26 -14.46 23.16
CA LEU A 28 30.03 -13.80 23.55
C LEU A 28 30.04 -12.43 22.90
N SER A 29 29.74 -12.42 21.60
CA SER A 29 29.48 -11.19 20.86
C SER A 29 28.81 -11.57 19.54
N ALA A 30 27.69 -10.90 19.26
CA ALA A 30 26.92 -10.98 18.03
C ALA A 30 26.06 -12.24 17.80
N MET A 31 25.17 -12.55 18.75
CA MET A 31 23.77 -12.59 18.31
C MET A 31 23.41 -11.15 17.97
N LEU A 32 23.72 -10.73 16.74
CA LEU A 32 23.15 -9.51 16.19
C LEU A 32 21.64 -9.68 16.31
N ALA A 33 21.02 -8.90 17.19
CA ALA A 33 19.63 -8.56 17.02
C ALA A 33 19.55 -7.97 15.60
N ARG A 34 19.16 -8.79 14.62
CA ARG A 34 18.80 -8.31 13.30
C ARG A 34 17.56 -7.46 13.54
N GLY A 35 17.76 -6.17 13.75
CA GLY A 35 16.69 -5.19 13.63
C GLY A 35 16.02 -5.38 12.27
N ALA A 36 14.75 -4.98 12.16
CA ALA A 36 14.13 -4.97 10.85
C ALA A 36 14.98 -4.11 9.91
N GLU A 37 15.23 -4.60 8.70
CA GLU A 37 15.89 -3.82 7.66
C GLU A 37 15.13 -2.49 7.50
N PRO A 38 15.83 -1.35 7.35
CA PRO A 38 15.20 -0.09 7.03
C PRO A 38 14.33 -0.23 5.78
N PHE A 39 13.28 0.57 5.73
CA PHE A 39 12.40 0.66 4.56
C PHE A 39 11.99 2.11 4.36
N HIS A 40 11.30 2.40 3.27
CA HIS A 40 10.97 3.76 2.86
C HIS A 40 9.47 4.04 2.87
N VAL A 41 9.14 5.29 3.20
CA VAL A 41 7.82 5.88 2.93
C VAL A 41 8.02 6.95 1.86
N PHE A 42 7.24 6.86 0.80
CA PHE A 42 7.17 7.85 -0.27
C PHE A 42 5.81 8.56 -0.21
N ALA A 43 5.82 9.89 -0.30
CA ALA A 43 4.58 10.66 -0.39
C ALA A 43 4.72 11.84 -1.36
N PRO A 44 3.64 12.21 -2.07
CA PRO A 44 3.63 13.39 -2.91
C PRO A 44 3.46 14.65 -2.06
N SER A 45 4.18 15.70 -2.44
CA SER A 45 4.05 17.06 -1.92
C SER A 45 3.55 17.99 -3.04
N PRO A 46 2.22 18.11 -3.23
CA PRO A 46 1.65 19.04 -4.20
C PRO A 46 2.12 20.50 -4.05
N PRO A 47 2.31 21.07 -2.83
CA PRO A 47 2.74 22.46 -2.69
C PRO A 47 4.15 22.74 -3.21
N THR A 48 5.05 21.74 -3.20
CA THR A 48 6.44 21.89 -3.64
C THR A 48 6.74 21.15 -4.94
N ASN A 49 5.75 20.50 -5.56
CA ASN A 49 5.91 19.63 -6.71
C ASN A 49 6.95 18.51 -6.50
N GLU A 50 7.11 18.01 -5.28
CA GLU A 50 8.11 16.99 -4.96
C GLU A 50 7.48 15.63 -4.63
N ILE A 51 8.23 14.56 -4.84
CA ILE A 51 8.12 13.36 -4.00
C ILE A 51 9.11 13.47 -2.87
N ILE A 52 8.69 13.14 -1.66
CA ILE A 52 9.56 13.09 -0.49
C ILE A 52 9.70 11.64 -0.06
N GLN A 53 10.94 11.26 0.27
CA GLN A 53 11.31 9.94 0.75
C GLN A 53 11.78 10.05 2.20
N TRP A 54 11.16 9.27 3.07
CA TRP A 54 11.64 9.04 4.43
C TRP A 54 12.12 7.62 4.57
N MET A 55 13.30 7.45 5.14
CA MET A 55 13.75 6.18 5.66
C MET A 55 13.13 5.96 7.03
N VAL A 56 12.55 4.78 7.24
CA VAL A 56 11.97 4.34 8.49
C VAL A 56 12.83 3.22 9.05
N THR A 57 13.21 3.37 10.32
CA THR A 57 13.86 2.31 11.08
C THR A 57 12.96 1.90 12.24
N SER A 58 12.79 0.59 12.42
CA SER A 58 12.04 0.01 13.54
C SER A 58 12.94 -0.98 14.28
N GLN A 59 13.53 -0.52 15.38
CA GLN A 59 14.35 -1.34 16.28
C GLN A 59 13.66 -1.43 17.64
N ASP A 60 13.39 -2.65 18.09
CA ASP A 60 12.67 -2.92 19.33
C ASP A 60 11.34 -2.14 19.42
N SER A 61 11.20 -1.29 20.44
CA SER A 61 10.03 -0.42 20.66
C SER A 61 10.11 0.92 19.95
N ASN A 62 11.25 1.28 19.34
CA ASN A 62 11.44 2.58 18.72
C ASN A 62 11.18 2.53 17.21
N VAL A 63 10.37 3.47 16.72
CA VAL A 63 10.21 3.76 15.30
C VAL A 63 10.74 5.17 15.06
N SER A 64 11.59 5.36 14.06
CA SER A 64 12.10 6.68 13.71
C SER A 64 11.98 6.94 12.21
N PHE A 65 11.74 8.21 11.89
CA PHE A 65 11.66 8.72 10.53
C PHE A 65 12.87 9.62 10.27
N GLN A 66 13.60 9.34 9.19
CA GLN A 66 14.67 10.20 8.71
C GLN A 66 14.33 10.63 7.29
N ARG A 67 14.17 11.94 7.05
CA ARG A 67 14.04 12.46 5.67
C ARG A 67 15.34 12.14 4.94
N GLN A 68 15.24 11.37 3.86
CA GLN A 68 16.40 10.88 3.12
C GLN A 68 16.64 11.72 1.88
N SER A 69 15.61 11.93 1.07
CA SER A 69 15.71 12.74 -0.14
C SER A 69 14.36 13.36 -0.51
N SER A 70 14.37 14.31 -1.44
CA SER A 70 13.19 14.70 -2.21
C SER A 70 13.57 14.87 -3.67
N LEU A 71 12.58 14.72 -4.55
CA LEU A 71 12.75 14.83 -5.98
C LEU A 71 11.65 15.72 -6.54
N GLU A 72 12.03 16.88 -7.08
CA GLU A 72 11.13 17.78 -7.79
C GLU A 72 10.68 17.14 -9.11
N LEU A 73 9.40 17.29 -9.42
CA LEU A 73 8.76 16.81 -10.63
C LEU A 73 8.27 17.98 -11.49
N PRO A 74 8.22 17.82 -12.82
CA PRO A 74 7.79 18.88 -13.73
C PRO A 74 6.26 19.12 -13.72
N PHE A 75 5.54 18.51 -12.78
CA PHE A 75 4.10 18.62 -12.58
C PHE A 75 3.78 18.41 -11.09
N THR A 76 2.57 18.79 -10.67
CA THR A 76 2.09 18.58 -9.30
C THR A 76 1.76 17.09 -9.08
N PRO A 77 2.54 16.36 -8.25
CA PRO A 77 2.30 14.94 -8.02
C PRO A 77 1.08 14.72 -7.13
N SER A 78 0.38 13.60 -7.33
CA SER A 78 -0.83 13.32 -6.55
C SER A 78 -1.00 11.86 -6.14
N ILE A 79 -0.89 10.92 -7.09
CA ILE A 79 -1.23 9.50 -6.86
C ILE A 79 -0.01 8.64 -7.19
N LEU A 80 0.21 7.61 -6.39
CA LEU A 80 1.38 6.74 -6.42
C LEU A 80 1.00 5.29 -6.74
N ALA A 81 1.82 4.61 -7.52
CA ALA A 81 1.76 3.18 -7.72
C ALA A 81 3.16 2.57 -7.61
N TRP A 82 3.27 1.44 -6.90
CA TRP A 82 4.53 0.74 -6.70
C TRP A 82 4.66 -0.46 -7.63
N GLN A 83 5.76 -0.52 -8.39
CA GLN A 83 6.11 -1.63 -9.25
C GLN A 83 7.17 -2.49 -8.55
N GLN A 84 6.70 -3.53 -7.85
CA GLN A 84 7.50 -4.37 -6.96
C GLN A 84 8.76 -4.96 -7.62
N ASP A 85 8.62 -5.62 -8.78
CA ASP A 85 9.74 -6.39 -9.36
C ASP A 85 10.92 -5.52 -9.82
N HIS A 86 10.66 -4.26 -10.13
CA HIS A 86 11.68 -3.32 -10.58
C HIS A 86 12.05 -2.30 -9.49
N GLN A 87 11.38 -2.33 -8.33
CA GLN A 87 11.54 -1.35 -7.25
C GLN A 87 11.37 0.09 -7.78
N ARG A 88 10.34 0.31 -8.60
CA ARG A 88 10.03 1.62 -9.20
C ARG A 88 8.75 2.20 -8.61
N LEU A 89 8.76 3.50 -8.39
CA LEU A 89 7.58 4.29 -8.02
C LEU A 89 7.08 5.02 -9.26
N ILE A 90 5.84 4.76 -9.66
CA ILE A 90 5.17 5.51 -10.73
C ILE A 90 4.23 6.52 -10.09
N VAL A 91 4.43 7.79 -10.42
CA VAL A 91 3.70 8.93 -9.86
C VAL A 91 2.92 9.60 -10.96
N SER A 92 1.64 9.89 -10.74
CA SER A 92 0.83 10.63 -11.69
C SER A 92 0.35 11.96 -11.13
N SER A 93 0.11 12.90 -12.05
CA SER A 93 -0.67 14.10 -11.80
C SER A 93 -2.10 13.71 -11.42
N GLY A 94 -2.70 14.46 -10.50
CA GLY A 94 -4.08 14.23 -10.09
C GLY A 94 -5.11 14.63 -11.14
N ALA A 95 -6.36 14.79 -10.72
CA ALA A 95 -7.48 15.14 -11.60
C ALA A 95 -7.45 16.58 -12.16
N LYS A 96 -6.44 17.40 -11.84
CA LYS A 96 -6.28 18.78 -12.29
C LYS A 96 -4.94 18.92 -13.01
N GLY A 97 -4.93 19.70 -14.09
CA GLY A 97 -3.71 19.93 -14.89
C GLY A 97 -3.61 18.98 -16.09
N VAL A 98 -2.45 19.01 -16.75
CA VAL A 98 -2.13 18.13 -17.88
C VAL A 98 -1.83 16.72 -17.34
N PRO A 99 -2.57 15.69 -17.78
CA PRO A 99 -2.32 14.32 -17.32
C PRO A 99 -0.90 13.88 -17.67
N THR A 100 -0.11 13.60 -16.63
CA THR A 100 1.31 13.30 -16.74
C THR A 100 1.69 12.24 -15.71
N SER A 101 2.66 11.40 -16.02
CA SER A 101 3.33 10.53 -15.05
C SER A 101 4.84 10.69 -15.05
N ALA A 102 5.46 10.37 -13.93
CA ALA A 102 6.89 10.21 -13.73
C ALA A 102 7.17 8.82 -13.17
N THR A 103 8.21 8.17 -13.67
CA THR A 103 8.73 6.93 -13.08
C THR A 103 10.03 7.24 -12.36
N ILE A 104 10.10 6.83 -11.10
CA ILE A 104 11.18 7.12 -10.17
C ILE A 104 11.76 5.80 -9.69
N GLN A 105 13.07 5.75 -9.54
CA GLN A 105 13.77 4.60 -8.96
C GLN A 105 14.82 5.10 -7.96
N ALA A 106 15.06 4.35 -6.89
CA ALA A 106 16.17 4.64 -6.00
C ALA A 106 17.50 4.23 -6.66
N THR A 107 18.50 5.09 -6.55
CA THR A 107 19.89 4.82 -6.92
C THR A 107 20.56 3.88 -5.91
N ALA A 108 21.77 3.40 -6.21
CA ALA A 108 22.56 2.61 -5.27
C ALA A 108 22.90 3.33 -3.95
N SER A 109 22.90 4.68 -3.94
CA SER A 109 23.06 5.49 -2.73
C SER A 109 21.75 5.72 -1.96
N GLY A 110 20.62 5.22 -2.48
CA GLY A 110 19.29 5.37 -1.89
C GLY A 110 18.57 6.68 -2.26
N GLU A 111 19.18 7.54 -3.08
CA GLU A 111 18.54 8.78 -3.58
C GLU A 111 17.56 8.47 -4.71
N MET A 112 16.46 9.22 -4.79
CA MET A 112 15.48 9.10 -5.87
C MET A 112 16.01 9.71 -7.17
N GLN A 113 15.89 8.95 -8.27
CA GLN A 113 16.19 9.40 -9.62
C GLN A 113 14.95 9.33 -10.52
N LEU A 114 14.69 10.40 -11.26
CA LEU A 114 13.69 10.43 -12.33
C LEU A 114 14.21 9.60 -13.51
N ILE A 115 13.47 8.55 -13.87
CA ILE A 115 13.80 7.63 -14.97
C ILE A 115 13.12 8.08 -16.26
N ALA A 116 11.84 8.43 -16.18
CA ALA A 116 11.07 8.82 -17.35
C ALA A 116 9.88 9.70 -16.96
N THR A 117 9.45 10.52 -17.90
CA THR A 117 8.15 11.21 -17.86
C THR A 117 7.32 10.81 -19.08
N SER A 118 6.00 10.88 -18.92
CA SER A 118 5.03 10.52 -19.95
C SER A 118 3.82 11.42 -19.86
N SER A 119 3.28 11.86 -21.00
CA SER A 119 1.91 12.36 -21.06
C SER A 119 0.94 11.19 -20.98
N LEU A 120 -0.17 11.38 -20.27
CA LEU A 120 -1.27 10.42 -20.20
C LEU A 120 -2.47 10.95 -20.98
N ASP A 121 -3.31 10.06 -21.48
CA ASP A 121 -4.54 10.42 -22.18
C ASP A 121 -5.62 10.93 -21.21
N HIS A 122 -5.57 10.47 -19.95
CA HIS A 122 -6.62 10.74 -18.97
C HIS A 122 -6.02 11.14 -17.61
N PRO A 123 -6.63 12.11 -16.89
CA PRO A 123 -6.24 12.43 -15.52
C PRO A 123 -6.43 11.21 -14.62
N THR A 124 -5.69 11.15 -13.51
CA THR A 124 -5.76 10.01 -12.59
C THR A 124 -6.36 10.39 -11.24
N GLY A 125 -7.10 9.47 -10.63
CA GLY A 125 -7.68 9.59 -9.28
C GLY A 125 -7.32 8.44 -8.35
N TYR A 126 -7.03 7.26 -8.92
CA TYR A 126 -6.43 6.11 -8.27
C TYR A 126 -5.55 5.39 -9.29
N THR A 127 -4.40 4.89 -8.89
CA THR A 127 -3.50 4.16 -9.79
C THR A 127 -2.99 2.88 -9.14
N SER A 128 -2.65 1.91 -9.98
CA SER A 128 -2.08 0.64 -9.55
C SER A 128 -1.25 0.02 -10.66
N ILE A 129 -0.52 -1.04 -10.32
CA ILE A 129 0.19 -1.87 -11.30
C ILE A 129 -0.49 -3.24 -11.33
N ASP A 130 -0.65 -3.81 -12.51
CA ASP A 130 -1.13 -5.19 -12.65
C ASP A 130 -0.14 -6.20 -12.02
N ARG A 131 -0.57 -7.44 -11.79
CA ARG A 131 0.26 -8.44 -11.09
C ARG A 131 1.51 -8.87 -11.85
N SER A 132 1.56 -8.65 -13.16
CA SER A 132 2.76 -8.93 -13.95
C SER A 132 3.77 -7.78 -13.98
N GLY A 133 3.41 -6.62 -13.42
CA GLY A 133 4.26 -5.44 -13.43
C GLY A 133 4.33 -4.72 -14.78
N LYS A 134 3.49 -5.07 -15.77
CA LYS A 134 3.61 -4.60 -17.16
C LYS A 134 2.62 -3.49 -17.51
N PHE A 135 1.59 -3.29 -16.72
CA PHE A 135 0.53 -2.32 -17.00
C PHE A 135 0.31 -1.39 -15.81
N PHE A 136 0.32 -0.10 -16.10
CA PHE A 136 -0.10 0.96 -15.19
C PHE A 136 -1.59 1.19 -15.39
N LEU A 137 -2.37 0.96 -14.35
CA LEU A 137 -3.82 1.08 -14.35
C LEU A 137 -4.22 2.38 -13.67
N ALA A 138 -5.23 3.06 -14.21
CA ALA A 138 -5.73 4.31 -13.66
C ALA A 138 -7.26 4.34 -13.66
N ALA A 139 -7.83 4.81 -12.55
CA ALA A 139 -9.23 5.19 -12.47
C ALA A 139 -9.36 6.70 -12.35
N ASN A 140 -10.29 7.28 -13.12
CA ASN A 140 -10.64 8.68 -13.05
C ASN A 140 -12.02 8.88 -12.41
N TYR A 141 -11.99 9.42 -11.20
CA TYR A 141 -13.19 9.71 -10.43
C TYR A 141 -14.20 10.61 -11.14
N ARG A 142 -13.76 11.66 -11.85
CA ARG A 142 -14.69 12.71 -12.32
C ARG A 142 -15.52 12.26 -13.52
N ASN A 143 -14.93 11.50 -14.42
CA ASN A 143 -15.56 11.12 -15.69
C ASN A 143 -15.81 9.62 -15.82
N GLY A 144 -15.46 8.80 -14.81
CA GLY A 144 -15.66 7.36 -14.86
C GLY A 144 -14.74 6.66 -15.86
N ILE A 145 -13.60 7.24 -16.22
CA ILE A 145 -12.68 6.61 -17.16
C ILE A 145 -11.75 5.65 -16.42
N ILE A 146 -11.63 4.45 -16.95
CA ILE A 146 -10.67 3.43 -16.54
C ILE A 146 -9.70 3.20 -17.69
N ALA A 147 -8.40 3.27 -17.40
CA ALA A 147 -7.36 3.19 -18.41
C ALA A 147 -6.25 2.20 -17.99
N ALA A 148 -5.68 1.53 -18.99
CA ALA A 148 -4.50 0.68 -18.85
C ALA A 148 -3.42 1.12 -19.83
N TYR A 149 -2.22 1.38 -19.32
CA TYR A 149 -1.07 1.83 -20.10
C TYR A 149 0.04 0.78 -20.02
N ARG A 150 0.68 0.48 -21.14
CA ARG A 150 1.84 -0.42 -21.15
C ARG A 150 3.02 0.27 -20.49
N ILE A 151 3.66 -0.39 -19.53
CA ILE A 151 4.95 0.02 -18.98
C ILE A 151 6.04 -0.58 -19.87
N GLN A 152 6.91 0.28 -20.39
CA GLN A 152 8.07 -0.14 -21.17
C GLN A 152 9.17 -0.71 -20.26
N ASP A 153 10.11 -1.47 -20.82
CA ASP A 153 11.25 -2.00 -20.06
C ASP A 153 12.08 -0.87 -19.39
N SER A 154 12.17 0.28 -20.06
CA SER A 154 12.76 1.52 -19.53
C SER A 154 12.08 2.04 -18.25
N GLY A 155 10.84 1.61 -17.98
CA GLY A 155 9.98 2.10 -16.90
C GLY A 155 9.04 3.20 -17.33
N GLN A 156 9.18 3.74 -18.55
CA GLN A 156 8.26 4.74 -19.06
C GLN A 156 6.84 4.17 -19.15
N VAL A 157 5.85 4.93 -18.68
CA VAL A 157 4.44 4.66 -18.96
C VAL A 157 4.20 5.03 -20.41
N GLY A 158 3.97 4.03 -21.25
CA GLY A 158 3.87 4.15 -22.70
C GLY A 158 2.42 4.23 -23.18
N GLU A 159 2.13 3.44 -24.21
CA GLU A 159 0.87 3.44 -24.93
C GLU A 159 -0.34 3.13 -24.05
N LEU A 160 -1.44 3.86 -24.28
CA LEU A 160 -2.78 3.53 -23.80
C LEU A 160 -3.30 2.28 -24.52
N THR A 161 -3.31 1.15 -23.83
CA THR A 161 -3.74 -0.15 -24.38
C THR A 161 -5.24 -0.40 -24.23
N SER A 162 -5.88 0.22 -23.24
CA SER A 162 -7.32 0.10 -23.01
C SER A 162 -7.85 1.36 -22.34
N SER A 163 -9.01 1.83 -22.78
CA SER A 163 -9.77 2.91 -22.12
C SER A 163 -11.26 2.60 -22.18
N VAL A 164 -11.90 2.58 -21.02
CA VAL A 164 -13.34 2.31 -20.87
C VAL A 164 -13.97 3.44 -20.08
N VAL A 165 -15.06 4.00 -20.61
CA VAL A 165 -15.94 4.91 -19.86
C VAL A 165 -16.98 4.06 -19.14
N THR A 166 -17.00 4.09 -17.81
CA THR A 166 -18.02 3.40 -17.03
C THR A 166 -19.38 4.09 -17.18
N PRO A 167 -20.49 3.34 -17.10
CA PRO A 167 -21.85 3.91 -17.15
C PRO A 167 -22.09 4.99 -16.10
N ASN A 168 -21.44 4.86 -14.94
CA ASN A 168 -21.54 5.80 -13.84
C ASN A 168 -20.20 6.52 -13.64
N THR A 169 -20.23 7.79 -13.23
CA THR A 169 -19.01 8.50 -12.83
C THR A 169 -18.57 8.06 -11.42
N GLU A 170 -17.56 8.70 -10.85
CA GLU A 170 -17.09 8.44 -9.47
C GLU A 170 -16.41 7.08 -9.31
N ALA A 171 -15.85 6.55 -10.41
CA ALA A 171 -14.98 5.38 -10.40
C ALA A 171 -13.74 5.66 -9.53
N HIS A 172 -13.63 4.92 -8.42
CA HIS A 172 -12.76 5.32 -7.32
C HIS A 172 -11.50 4.46 -7.19
N CYS A 173 -11.50 3.26 -7.76
CA CYS A 173 -10.38 2.32 -7.63
C CYS A 173 -10.31 1.41 -8.86
N ILE A 174 -9.12 0.92 -9.17
CA ILE A 174 -8.90 -0.22 -10.06
C ILE A 174 -7.74 -1.05 -9.54
N LEU A 175 -7.98 -2.34 -9.34
CA LEU A 175 -6.97 -3.34 -8.99
C LEU A 175 -7.30 -4.64 -9.71
N THR A 176 -6.28 -5.36 -10.15
CA THR A 176 -6.44 -6.72 -10.68
C THR A 176 -6.41 -7.76 -9.56
N THR A 177 -7.14 -8.85 -9.77
CA THR A 177 -7.14 -10.03 -8.89
C THR A 177 -5.72 -10.59 -8.72
N PRO A 178 -5.43 -11.37 -7.66
CA PRO A 178 -4.10 -11.94 -7.43
C PRO A 178 -3.58 -12.83 -8.59
N ASP A 179 -4.47 -13.50 -9.30
CA ASP A 179 -4.18 -14.28 -10.51
C ASP A 179 -4.15 -13.45 -11.80
N ASN A 180 -4.38 -12.14 -11.70
CA ASN A 180 -4.37 -11.15 -12.78
C ASN A 180 -5.41 -11.36 -13.88
N GLN A 181 -6.49 -12.11 -13.61
CA GLN A 181 -7.50 -12.44 -14.61
C GLN A 181 -8.68 -11.47 -14.66
N PHE A 182 -8.98 -10.79 -13.55
CA PHE A 182 -10.12 -9.89 -13.43
C PHE A 182 -9.72 -8.57 -12.79
N ALA A 183 -10.55 -7.55 -13.00
CA ALA A 183 -10.44 -6.25 -12.35
C ALA A 183 -11.82 -5.74 -11.94
N TYR A 184 -11.88 -5.05 -10.81
CA TYR A 184 -13.12 -4.49 -10.27
C TYR A 184 -13.00 -3.00 -10.06
N VAL A 185 -14.06 -2.29 -10.41
CA VAL A 185 -14.12 -0.83 -10.42
C VAL A 185 -15.33 -0.37 -9.62
N PRO A 186 -15.14 0.00 -8.35
CA PRO A 186 -16.21 0.54 -7.55
C PRO A 186 -16.48 2.03 -7.89
N CYS A 187 -17.77 2.39 -7.94
CA CYS A 187 -18.24 3.77 -8.05
C CYS A 187 -18.99 4.17 -6.77
N VAL A 188 -18.66 5.33 -6.22
CA VAL A 188 -19.20 5.81 -4.93
C VAL A 188 -20.40 6.74 -5.07
N LYS A 189 -20.94 7.20 -3.93
CA LYS A 189 -21.97 8.25 -3.79
C LYS A 189 -23.24 7.92 -4.56
N ASN A 190 -23.75 8.83 -5.38
CA ASN A 190 -25.03 8.65 -6.06
C ASN A 190 -24.92 7.69 -7.25
N ASN A 191 -23.69 7.42 -7.68
CA ASN A 191 -23.32 6.60 -8.81
C ASN A 191 -22.97 5.16 -8.39
N ASN A 192 -23.43 4.74 -7.20
CA ASN A 192 -23.18 3.44 -6.57
C ASN A 192 -23.22 2.29 -7.58
N ALA A 193 -22.05 1.71 -7.88
CA ALA A 193 -21.89 0.58 -8.77
C ALA A 193 -20.61 -0.18 -8.43
N LEU A 194 -20.52 -1.40 -8.94
CA LEU A 194 -19.32 -2.23 -8.87
C LEU A 194 -19.15 -2.93 -10.22
N PHE A 195 -18.40 -2.28 -11.11
CA PHE A 195 -18.19 -2.77 -12.47
C PHE A 195 -17.11 -3.83 -12.52
N GLN A 196 -17.30 -4.83 -13.37
CA GLN A 196 -16.51 -6.06 -13.39
C GLN A 196 -15.92 -6.29 -14.78
N PHE A 197 -14.63 -6.60 -14.83
CA PHE A 197 -13.89 -6.77 -16.07
C PHE A 197 -13.07 -8.06 -16.04
N ARG A 198 -13.00 -8.74 -17.18
CA ARG A 198 -11.86 -9.60 -17.48
C ARG A 198 -10.67 -8.72 -17.88
N PHE A 199 -9.52 -8.98 -17.30
CA PHE A 199 -8.26 -8.33 -17.63
C PHE A 199 -7.40 -9.27 -18.46
N ASP A 200 -6.95 -8.82 -19.62
CA ASP A 200 -5.99 -9.55 -20.44
C ASP A 200 -4.58 -9.09 -20.07
N ALA A 201 -3.88 -9.89 -19.26
CA ALA A 201 -2.50 -9.61 -18.82
C ALA A 201 -1.45 -9.62 -19.96
N THR A 202 -1.81 -10.01 -21.18
CA THR A 202 -0.93 -9.95 -22.35
C THR A 202 -1.04 -8.59 -23.04
N THR A 203 -2.27 -8.10 -23.20
CA THR A 203 -2.56 -6.89 -24.00
C THR A 203 -2.83 -5.65 -23.15
N GLY A 204 -3.21 -5.81 -21.89
CA GLY A 204 -3.72 -4.72 -21.03
C GLY A 204 -5.21 -4.44 -21.24
N GLY A 205 -5.90 -5.27 -22.04
CA GLY A 205 -7.31 -5.10 -22.36
C GLY A 205 -8.24 -5.30 -21.16
N LEU A 206 -9.22 -4.41 -21.01
CA LEU A 206 -10.32 -4.54 -20.06
C LEU A 206 -11.62 -4.85 -20.80
N VAL A 207 -12.14 -6.05 -20.63
CA VAL A 207 -13.39 -6.50 -21.26
C VAL A 207 -14.48 -6.63 -20.20
N PRO A 208 -15.59 -5.87 -20.31
CA PRO A 208 -16.71 -5.98 -19.38
C PRO A 208 -17.22 -7.43 -19.25
N LEU A 209 -17.44 -7.89 -18.02
CA LEU A 209 -18.18 -9.13 -17.78
C LEU A 209 -19.68 -8.92 -18.00
N GLN A 210 -20.45 -10.01 -18.01
CA GLN A 210 -21.92 -9.97 -18.08
C GLN A 210 -22.52 -10.87 -16.99
N PRO A 211 -23.31 -10.32 -16.05
CA PRO A 211 -23.70 -8.90 -15.93
C PRO A 211 -22.53 -7.98 -15.56
N PHE A 212 -22.49 -6.80 -16.18
CA PHE A 212 -21.38 -5.86 -16.04
C PHE A 212 -21.28 -5.23 -14.65
N ASN A 213 -22.42 -4.89 -14.04
CA ASN A 213 -22.49 -4.39 -12.69
C ASN A 213 -22.78 -5.56 -11.72
N ALA A 214 -22.08 -5.61 -10.60
CA ALA A 214 -22.38 -6.56 -9.51
C ALA A 214 -23.56 -6.11 -8.62
N ASP A 215 -24.18 -4.97 -8.96
CA ASP A 215 -25.33 -4.37 -8.28
C ASP A 215 -25.18 -4.31 -6.74
N PRO A 216 -24.13 -3.62 -6.24
CA PRO A 216 -23.90 -3.52 -4.81
C PRO A 216 -25.08 -2.82 -4.13
N PRO A 217 -25.38 -3.14 -2.85
CA PRO A 217 -26.51 -2.54 -2.16
C PRO A 217 -26.51 -1.02 -2.24
N ALA A 218 -27.71 -0.45 -2.43
CA ALA A 218 -27.86 0.97 -2.64
C ALA A 218 -27.25 1.78 -1.49
N MET A 219 -26.56 2.87 -1.84
CA MET A 219 -25.96 3.82 -0.90
C MET A 219 -24.87 3.23 0.01
N PHE A 220 -24.25 2.12 -0.37
CA PHE A 220 -23.04 1.63 0.30
C PHE A 220 -21.80 2.40 -0.14
N GLY A 221 -21.74 2.67 -1.45
CA GLY A 221 -20.63 3.24 -2.19
C GLY A 221 -19.30 2.59 -1.82
N PRO A 222 -19.07 1.36 -2.32
CA PRO A 222 -17.74 0.76 -2.29
C PRO A 222 -16.73 1.74 -2.90
N ARG A 223 -15.53 1.83 -2.33
CA ARG A 223 -14.55 2.88 -2.64
C ARG A 223 -13.20 2.32 -3.05
N HIS A 224 -12.44 1.76 -2.11
CA HIS A 224 -11.17 1.09 -2.38
C HIS A 224 -11.33 -0.42 -2.19
N ALA A 225 -10.40 -1.20 -2.73
CA ALA A 225 -10.44 -2.65 -2.65
C ALA A 225 -9.15 -3.24 -2.07
N ALA A 226 -9.27 -4.40 -1.42
CA ALA A 226 -8.15 -5.28 -1.10
C ALA A 226 -8.54 -6.73 -1.41
N PHE A 227 -7.61 -7.52 -1.95
CA PHE A 227 -7.85 -8.93 -2.23
C PHE A 227 -7.27 -9.81 -1.12
N HIS A 228 -7.99 -10.87 -0.78
CA HIS A 228 -7.40 -11.91 0.06
C HIS A 228 -6.22 -12.57 -0.66
N PRO A 229 -5.08 -12.84 0.00
CA PRO A 229 -3.87 -13.35 -0.66
C PRO A 229 -4.03 -14.77 -1.23
N SER A 230 -4.95 -15.57 -0.68
CA SER A 230 -5.12 -16.99 -1.03
C SER A 230 -6.55 -17.46 -1.26
N LEU A 231 -7.55 -16.61 -1.01
CA LEU A 231 -8.96 -16.95 -1.17
C LEU A 231 -9.53 -16.12 -2.33
N PRO A 232 -10.53 -16.63 -3.06
CA PRO A 232 -11.19 -15.87 -4.11
C PRO A 232 -12.16 -14.85 -3.48
N ILE A 233 -11.60 -13.88 -2.76
CA ILE A 233 -12.34 -12.90 -1.95
C ILE A 233 -11.76 -11.51 -2.23
N VAL A 234 -12.65 -10.54 -2.39
CA VAL A 234 -12.33 -9.11 -2.43
C VAL A 234 -13.14 -8.35 -1.38
N TYR A 235 -12.47 -7.41 -0.73
CA TYR A 235 -13.01 -6.53 0.30
C TYR A 235 -13.10 -5.12 -0.26
N PHE A 236 -14.21 -4.42 -0.01
CA PHE A 236 -14.38 -3.01 -0.38
C PHE A 236 -14.67 -2.14 0.84
N SER A 237 -13.96 -1.02 0.97
CA SER A 237 -14.33 0.01 1.95
C SER A 237 -15.58 0.70 1.48
N ASN A 238 -16.56 0.90 2.37
CA ASN A 238 -17.82 1.55 2.02
C ASN A 238 -17.79 3.00 2.48
N GLU A 239 -17.64 3.95 1.55
CA GLU A 239 -17.52 5.38 1.87
C GLU A 239 -18.81 5.94 2.50
N GLN A 240 -19.96 5.36 2.15
CA GLN A 240 -21.26 5.76 2.64
C GLN A 240 -21.69 4.83 3.76
N GLN A 241 -21.87 3.52 3.53
CA GLN A 241 -22.30 2.59 4.59
C GLN A 241 -21.11 2.08 5.41
N LEU A 242 -20.72 2.85 6.44
CA LEU A 242 -19.53 2.64 7.27
C LEU A 242 -19.28 1.15 7.60
N GLY A 243 -18.24 0.60 6.97
CA GLY A 243 -17.98 -0.82 7.01
C GLY A 243 -17.17 -1.31 5.83
N VAL A 244 -17.13 -2.63 5.70
CA VAL A 244 -16.47 -3.35 4.62
C VAL A 244 -17.45 -4.33 4.01
N SER A 245 -17.59 -4.27 2.68
CA SER A 245 -18.32 -5.29 1.92
C SER A 245 -17.37 -6.41 1.51
N VAL A 246 -17.79 -7.65 1.65
CA VAL A 246 -17.03 -8.85 1.33
C VAL A 246 -17.73 -9.56 0.18
N TYR A 247 -17.01 -9.75 -0.92
CA TYR A 247 -17.51 -10.48 -2.08
C TYR A 247 -16.64 -11.70 -2.35
N GLN A 248 -17.30 -12.81 -2.68
CA GLN A 248 -16.66 -13.97 -3.30
C GLN A 248 -16.52 -13.75 -4.80
N ILE A 249 -15.34 -14.04 -5.33
CA ILE A 249 -15.04 -14.07 -6.75
C ILE A 249 -15.36 -15.47 -7.27
N GLN A 250 -16.33 -15.57 -8.17
CA GLN A 250 -16.69 -16.81 -8.83
C GLN A 250 -15.66 -17.16 -9.91
N GLU A 251 -15.68 -18.41 -10.41
CA GLU A 251 -14.74 -18.88 -11.44
C GLU A 251 -14.80 -18.06 -12.74
N ASP A 252 -15.97 -17.52 -13.08
CA ASP A 252 -16.19 -16.66 -14.23
C ASP A 252 -15.84 -15.18 -13.97
N GLY A 253 -15.35 -14.87 -12.77
CA GLY A 253 -14.99 -13.53 -12.31
C GLY A 253 -16.14 -12.72 -11.74
N GLN A 254 -17.38 -13.23 -11.75
CA GLN A 254 -18.51 -12.52 -11.16
C GLN A 254 -18.37 -12.44 -9.64
N LEU A 255 -18.80 -11.32 -9.06
CA LEU A 255 -18.82 -11.11 -7.63
C LEU A 255 -20.15 -11.56 -7.03
N THR A 256 -20.06 -12.29 -5.92
CA THR A 256 -21.21 -12.64 -5.07
C THR A 256 -21.03 -12.00 -3.71
N ASP A 257 -21.98 -11.17 -3.30
CA ASP A 257 -21.98 -10.58 -1.96
C ASP A 257 -22.17 -11.65 -0.88
N ILE A 258 -21.28 -11.68 0.12
CA ILE A 258 -21.32 -12.68 1.19
C ILE A 258 -21.37 -12.08 2.60
N GLN A 259 -21.04 -10.79 2.76
CA GLN A 259 -21.07 -10.11 4.06
C GLN A 259 -20.93 -8.59 3.92
N HIS A 260 -21.63 -7.86 4.80
CA HIS A 260 -21.31 -6.47 5.11
C HIS A 260 -20.94 -6.32 6.59
N ALA A 261 -19.66 -6.13 6.85
CA ALA A 261 -19.14 -5.95 8.20
C ALA A 261 -19.20 -4.46 8.60
N ILE A 262 -19.95 -4.14 9.65
CA ILE A 262 -20.19 -2.76 10.08
C ILE A 262 -19.07 -2.31 11.02
N THR A 263 -18.53 -1.10 10.82
CA THR A 263 -17.59 -0.46 11.77
C THR A 263 -18.33 0.32 12.85
N LEU A 264 -19.14 1.30 12.43
CA LEU A 264 -20.03 2.07 13.29
C LEU A 264 -21.46 2.01 12.75
N PRO A 265 -22.47 1.86 13.61
CA PRO A 265 -23.84 1.95 13.18
C PRO A 265 -24.14 3.39 12.73
N ARG A 266 -24.67 3.55 11.52
CA ARG A 266 -25.22 4.84 11.09
C ARG A 266 -26.51 5.13 11.86
N ARG A 267 -26.56 6.29 12.54
CA ARG A 267 -27.78 6.79 13.20
C ARG A 267 -28.76 7.45 12.23
N THR A 268 -28.26 7.97 11.11
CA THR A 268 -29.05 8.58 10.04
C THR A 268 -28.56 8.10 8.67
N PRO A 269 -29.44 8.02 7.65
CA PRO A 269 -29.03 7.71 6.29
C PRO A 269 -27.97 8.68 5.77
N PHE A 270 -27.07 8.20 4.92
CA PHE A 270 -26.16 9.08 4.19
C PHE A 270 -26.98 10.07 3.35
N VAL A 271 -26.56 11.34 3.37
CA VAL A 271 -27.14 12.40 2.54
C VAL A 271 -26.05 12.99 1.67
N HIS A 272 -26.27 12.95 0.36
CA HIS A 272 -25.31 13.49 -0.61
C HIS A 272 -24.99 14.96 -0.33
N GLY A 273 -23.70 15.33 -0.49
CA GLY A 273 -23.21 16.69 -0.30
C GLY A 273 -23.08 17.13 1.16
N LYS A 274 -23.63 16.37 2.12
CA LYS A 274 -23.40 16.61 3.55
C LYS A 274 -22.13 15.90 4.00
N ARG A 275 -21.21 16.67 4.57
CA ARG A 275 -20.04 16.13 5.27
C ARG A 275 -20.49 15.36 6.51
N GLY A 276 -19.77 14.29 6.84
CA GLY A 276 -20.01 13.44 8.00
C GLY A 276 -18.99 12.30 8.04
N LEU A 277 -19.40 11.15 8.56
CA LEU A 277 -18.53 9.97 8.58
C LEU A 277 -18.42 9.31 7.21
N HIS A 278 -17.20 9.02 6.77
CA HIS A 278 -16.89 8.36 5.50
C HIS A 278 -15.69 7.41 5.61
N ALA A 279 -15.84 6.15 5.21
CA ALA A 279 -14.67 5.29 5.06
C ALA A 279 -13.73 5.84 3.98
N SER A 280 -12.42 5.60 4.13
CA SER A 280 -11.40 5.93 3.15
C SER A 280 -10.76 4.67 2.60
N ASP A 281 -9.58 4.33 3.09
CA ASP A 281 -8.76 3.25 2.58
C ASP A 281 -8.91 1.98 3.41
N LEU A 282 -8.51 0.86 2.82
CA LEU A 282 -8.31 -0.38 3.55
C LEU A 282 -7.03 -1.07 3.14
N VAL A 283 -6.46 -1.85 4.06
CA VAL A 283 -5.33 -2.73 3.79
C VAL A 283 -5.52 -4.06 4.50
N LEU A 284 -5.05 -5.12 3.87
CA LEU A 284 -5.10 -6.49 4.38
C LEU A 284 -3.67 -6.98 4.63
N THR A 285 -3.45 -7.67 5.75
CA THR A 285 -2.16 -8.28 6.04
C THR A 285 -1.82 -9.37 5.02
N ARG A 286 -0.53 -9.57 4.73
CA ARG A 286 -0.07 -10.58 3.76
C ARG A 286 -0.46 -12.02 4.10
N ASP A 287 -0.69 -12.32 5.37
CA ASP A 287 -1.18 -13.63 5.82
C ASP A 287 -2.71 -13.79 5.67
N GLY A 288 -3.40 -12.72 5.25
CA GLY A 288 -4.84 -12.70 5.01
C GLY A 288 -5.68 -12.61 6.28
N LYS A 289 -5.08 -12.51 7.47
CA LYS A 289 -5.79 -12.69 8.74
C LYS A 289 -6.38 -11.42 9.31
N ARG A 290 -5.90 -10.24 8.91
CA ARG A 290 -6.41 -8.97 9.43
C ARG A 290 -6.57 -7.92 8.37
N LEU A 291 -7.69 -7.20 8.49
CA LEU A 291 -8.05 -6.09 7.64
C LEU A 291 -8.19 -4.83 8.47
N PHE A 292 -7.58 -3.74 8.01
CA PHE A 292 -7.71 -2.41 8.60
C PHE A 292 -8.51 -1.52 7.66
N VAL A 293 -9.46 -0.76 8.18
CA VAL A 293 -10.21 0.24 7.40
C VAL A 293 -10.23 1.56 8.14
N ALA A 294 -9.90 2.64 7.43
CA ALA A 294 -9.94 3.99 7.97
C ALA A 294 -11.32 4.62 7.77
N VAL A 295 -11.81 5.34 8.78
CA VAL A 295 -13.03 6.14 8.77
C VAL A 295 -12.66 7.57 9.12
N ARG A 296 -13.07 8.49 8.26
CA ARG A 296 -12.89 9.94 8.39
C ARG A 296 -14.14 10.57 8.93
N ASP A 297 -14.03 11.53 9.83
CA ASP A 297 -15.11 12.39 10.27
C ASP A 297 -14.84 13.83 9.82
N PHE A 298 -15.88 14.55 9.43
CA PHE A 298 -15.76 15.96 9.00
C PHE A 298 -16.65 16.89 9.84
N VAL A 299 -17.28 16.36 10.89
CA VAL A 299 -18.29 17.07 11.68
C VAL A 299 -18.06 16.89 13.17
N SER A 300 -17.73 15.68 13.60
CA SER A 300 -17.35 15.39 14.99
C SER A 300 -15.92 14.85 15.07
N ASP A 301 -15.58 14.20 16.17
CA ASP A 301 -14.25 13.65 16.46
C ASP A 301 -14.34 12.13 16.59
N GLN A 302 -14.51 11.46 15.45
CA GLN A 302 -14.71 10.02 15.36
C GLN A 302 -13.75 9.37 14.37
N ASP A 303 -12.75 10.11 13.88
CA ASP A 303 -11.67 9.60 13.04
C ASP A 303 -11.01 8.40 13.69
N SER A 304 -10.97 7.30 12.94
CA SER A 304 -10.57 6.01 13.49
C SER A 304 -10.07 5.06 12.42
N VAL A 305 -9.20 4.15 12.83
CA VAL A 305 -8.94 2.90 12.12
C VAL A 305 -9.65 1.77 12.86
N PHE A 306 -10.41 0.97 12.12
CA PHE A 306 -11.04 -0.25 12.61
C PHE A 306 -10.25 -1.47 12.15
N THR A 307 -10.07 -2.43 13.05
CA THR A 307 -9.43 -3.72 12.76
C THR A 307 -10.48 -4.81 12.73
N PHE A 308 -10.44 -5.63 11.68
CA PHE A 308 -11.21 -6.86 11.56
C PHE A 308 -10.27 -8.07 11.55
N ASP A 309 -10.67 -9.14 12.25
CA ASP A 309 -10.14 -10.47 12.01
C ASP A 309 -10.85 -11.09 10.80
N VAL A 310 -10.08 -11.83 10.00
CA VAL A 310 -10.56 -12.57 8.83
C VAL A 310 -10.57 -14.06 9.16
N ASN A 311 -11.74 -14.69 9.04
CA ASN A 311 -11.88 -16.12 9.29
C ASN A 311 -11.47 -16.96 8.05
N VAL A 312 -11.55 -18.29 8.17
CA VAL A 312 -11.13 -19.22 7.10
C VAL A 312 -12.00 -19.16 5.84
N GLU A 313 -13.23 -18.63 5.94
CA GLU A 313 -14.11 -18.37 4.80
C GLU A 313 -13.94 -16.94 4.22
N GLY A 314 -13.01 -16.14 4.74
CA GLY A 314 -12.82 -14.75 4.33
C GLY A 314 -13.83 -13.76 4.92
N LYS A 315 -14.63 -14.16 5.91
CA LYS A 315 -15.56 -13.26 6.60
C LYS A 315 -14.87 -12.49 7.71
N LEU A 316 -15.35 -11.27 7.93
CA LEU A 316 -14.79 -10.29 8.84
C LEU A 316 -15.53 -10.28 10.18
N SER A 317 -14.77 -10.19 11.28
CA SER A 317 -15.27 -9.91 12.63
C SER A 317 -14.57 -8.68 13.19
N LEU A 318 -15.32 -7.68 13.65
CA LEU A 318 -14.73 -6.46 14.21
C LEU A 318 -14.05 -6.77 15.54
N VAL A 319 -12.76 -6.40 15.68
CA VAL A 319 -11.99 -6.70 16.90
C VAL A 319 -11.50 -5.47 17.64
N ALA A 320 -11.19 -4.37 16.94
CA ALA A 320 -10.69 -3.17 17.57
C ALA A 320 -11.10 -1.90 16.82
N ARG A 321 -11.16 -0.80 17.57
CA ARG A 321 -11.23 0.56 17.08
C ARG A 321 -10.09 1.35 17.72
N CYS A 322 -9.29 2.02 16.90
CA CYS A 322 -8.26 2.94 17.35
C CYS A 322 -8.61 4.35 16.85
N HIS A 323 -8.68 5.32 17.77
CA HIS A 323 -8.74 6.72 17.39
C HIS A 323 -7.38 7.16 16.84
N VAL A 324 -7.39 7.90 15.74
CA VAL A 324 -6.20 8.37 15.02
C VAL A 324 -6.34 9.86 14.76
N GLY A 325 -5.33 10.50 14.16
CA GLY A 325 -5.39 11.93 13.84
C GLY A 325 -6.43 12.29 12.77
N ASP A 326 -6.59 13.60 12.56
CA ASP A 326 -7.67 14.18 11.76
C ASP A 326 -7.61 13.76 10.28
N ILE A 327 -8.74 13.28 9.77
CA ILE A 327 -8.94 12.80 8.40
C ILE A 327 -7.92 11.72 7.97
N PRO A 328 -8.00 10.48 8.50
CA PRO A 328 -7.18 9.35 8.08
C PRO A 328 -7.55 8.94 6.66
N TRP A 329 -6.67 9.21 5.71
CA TRP A 329 -6.98 9.14 4.28
C TRP A 329 -6.44 7.89 3.60
N LYS A 330 -5.17 7.55 3.85
CA LYS A 330 -4.45 6.48 3.18
C LYS A 330 -3.81 5.58 4.25
N LEU A 331 -3.88 4.27 4.01
CA LEU A 331 -3.26 3.26 4.85
C LEU A 331 -2.19 2.50 4.06
N ASP A 332 -1.13 2.09 4.75
CA ASP A 332 -0.18 1.11 4.21
C ASP A 332 0.54 0.35 5.33
N LEU A 333 1.11 -0.82 5.03
CA LEU A 333 1.74 -1.71 6.01
C LEU A 333 3.26 -1.72 5.84
N SER A 334 3.99 -1.83 6.95
CA SER A 334 5.44 -2.09 6.87
C SER A 334 5.74 -3.40 6.13
N PRO A 335 6.94 -3.55 5.53
CA PRO A 335 7.32 -4.78 4.86
C PRO A 335 7.24 -6.03 5.74
N ASP A 336 7.46 -5.88 7.04
CA ASP A 336 7.36 -6.96 8.04
C ASP A 336 5.95 -7.11 8.66
N GLN A 337 4.99 -6.29 8.23
CA GLN A 337 3.57 -6.31 8.62
C GLN A 337 3.32 -6.05 10.11
N LYS A 338 4.27 -5.40 10.81
CA LYS A 338 4.14 -5.05 12.24
C LYS A 338 3.72 -3.62 12.50
N LEU A 339 3.84 -2.74 11.51
CA LEU A 339 3.41 -1.36 11.59
C LEU A 339 2.32 -1.08 10.55
N LEU A 340 1.32 -0.31 10.96
CA LEU A 340 0.34 0.33 10.09
C LEU A 340 0.67 1.82 10.01
N PHE A 341 0.82 2.33 8.79
CA PHE A 341 0.98 3.74 8.51
C PHE A 341 -0.37 4.37 8.16
N VAL A 342 -0.62 5.56 8.70
CA VAL A 342 -1.85 6.32 8.49
C VAL A 342 -1.47 7.73 8.06
N SER A 343 -1.88 8.14 6.85
CA SER A 343 -1.85 9.55 6.48
C SER A 343 -3.04 10.27 7.10
N GLU A 344 -2.77 11.24 7.96
CA GLU A 344 -3.75 12.06 8.68
C GLU A 344 -3.76 13.44 8.04
N THR A 345 -4.61 13.60 7.04
CA THR A 345 -4.52 14.74 6.11
C THR A 345 -5.03 16.05 6.69
N GLY A 346 -5.87 16.00 7.72
CA GLY A 346 -6.33 17.17 8.47
C GLY A 346 -5.20 17.72 9.34
N ASP A 347 -4.50 16.82 10.04
CA ASP A 347 -3.34 17.14 10.89
C ASP A 347 -2.06 17.41 10.09
N ARG A 348 -2.04 17.04 8.80
CA ARG A 348 -0.84 17.08 7.93
C ARG A 348 0.29 16.27 8.53
N ARG A 349 -0.03 15.06 8.98
CA ARG A 349 0.86 14.16 9.72
C ARG A 349 0.85 12.75 9.12
N LEU A 350 1.95 12.04 9.31
CA LEU A 350 2.05 10.61 9.13
C LEU A 350 2.23 9.95 10.49
N SER A 351 1.36 8.99 10.82
CA SER A 351 1.44 8.23 12.07
C SER A 351 1.76 6.77 11.78
N ALA A 352 2.62 6.16 12.60
CA ALA A 352 2.92 4.73 12.57
C ALA A 352 2.36 4.08 13.85
N TYR A 353 1.57 3.03 13.67
CA TYR A 353 0.96 2.26 14.76
C TYR A 353 1.51 0.84 14.79
N ARG A 354 1.91 0.36 15.97
CA ARG A 354 2.23 -1.06 16.19
C ARG A 354 0.96 -1.88 16.16
N ILE A 355 1.03 -3.00 15.45
CA ILE A 355 -0.06 -3.97 15.34
C ILE A 355 0.15 -5.06 16.41
N ALA A 356 -0.69 -5.06 17.44
CA ALA A 356 -0.65 -6.06 18.50
C ALA A 356 -1.22 -7.42 18.04
N ARG A 357 -0.98 -8.51 18.78
CA ARG A 357 -1.48 -9.87 18.42
C ARG A 357 -3.00 -10.03 18.50
N ASN A 358 -3.70 -9.13 19.17
CA ASN A 358 -5.16 -9.12 19.31
C ASN A 358 -5.86 -8.16 18.32
N GLY A 359 -5.14 -7.50 17.41
CA GLY A 359 -5.73 -6.53 16.48
C GLY A 359 -5.67 -5.07 16.94
N GLU A 360 -5.31 -4.82 18.19
CA GLU A 360 -5.17 -3.46 18.70
C GLU A 360 -4.00 -2.72 18.04
N LEU A 361 -4.18 -1.41 17.91
CA LEU A 361 -3.19 -0.50 17.38
C LEU A 361 -2.69 0.39 18.52
N THR A 362 -1.38 0.54 18.63
CA THR A 362 -0.74 1.47 19.58
C THR A 362 0.19 2.38 18.81
N GLU A 363 0.03 3.68 18.96
CA GLU A 363 0.91 4.64 18.30
C GLU A 363 2.37 4.41 18.68
N ALA A 364 3.23 4.34 17.67
CA ALA A 364 4.65 4.04 17.80
C ALA A 364 5.51 5.28 17.57
N ALA A 365 5.13 6.09 16.57
CA ALA A 365 5.79 7.33 16.20
C ALA A 365 4.87 8.17 15.31
N GLN A 366 5.16 9.46 15.26
CA GLN A 366 4.52 10.42 14.38
C GLN A 366 5.58 11.22 13.62
N LEU A 367 5.20 11.72 12.46
CA LEU A 367 6.00 12.60 11.61
C LEU A 367 5.12 13.74 11.11
N ASP A 368 5.40 14.95 11.60
CA ASP A 368 4.84 16.19 11.05
C ASP A 368 5.53 16.53 9.74
N TRP A 369 5.21 15.78 8.69
CA TRP A 369 5.74 16.06 7.34
C TRP A 369 5.15 17.34 6.74
N ASN A 370 4.16 17.96 7.38
CA ASN A 370 3.47 19.16 6.93
C ASN A 370 2.92 19.02 5.50
N LEU A 371 2.54 17.81 5.11
CA LEU A 371 1.90 17.52 3.83
C LEU A 371 0.43 17.19 4.05
N ALA A 372 -0.45 17.72 3.21
CA ALA A 372 -1.80 17.20 3.07
C ALA A 372 -1.81 15.99 2.11
N ALA A 373 -0.85 15.07 2.29
CA ALA A 373 -0.58 13.97 1.37
C ALA A 373 -1.72 12.93 1.41
N ARG A 374 -2.51 12.86 0.33
CA ARG A 374 -3.65 11.94 0.21
C ARG A 374 -3.27 10.56 -0.31
N ASP A 375 -1.99 10.33 -0.52
CA ASP A 375 -1.45 9.05 -0.94
C ASP A 375 -0.05 8.87 -0.35
N LEU A 376 0.33 7.62 -0.15
CA LEU A 376 1.67 7.21 0.28
C LEU A 376 1.90 5.78 -0.17
N VAL A 377 3.18 5.41 -0.27
CA VAL A 377 3.63 4.04 -0.49
C VAL A 377 4.71 3.71 0.53
N VAL A 378 4.56 2.58 1.20
CA VAL A 378 5.59 1.94 2.01
C VAL A 378 6.26 0.85 1.19
N ALA A 379 7.57 0.96 0.99
CA ALA A 379 8.33 0.00 0.20
C ALA A 379 9.70 -0.29 0.84
N PRO A 380 10.31 -1.47 0.57
CA PRO A 380 11.64 -1.82 1.08
C PRO A 380 12.72 -0.79 0.78
#